data_AF-U5BX77-F1
#
_entry.id   AF-U5BX77-F1
#
_cell.length_a   1.000
_cell.length_b   1.000
_cell.length_c   1.000
_cell.angle_alpha   90.00
_cell.angle_beta   90.00
_cell.angle_gamma   90.00
#
_symmetry.space_group_name_H-M   'P 1'
#
loop_
_entity.id
_entity.type
_entity.pdbx_description
1 polymer ?
#
loop_
_entity_poly.entity_id
_entity_poly.type
_entity_poly.pdbx_seq_one_letter_code
_entity_poly.pdbx_strand_id
1 'polypeptide(L)' 'MKTQQFKTNVKCGACVQAITPEMAKLEADSWAVDLQDKDRVLTVTGDLDQDSILEALKKSGYQGEPI' A
#
# COMPACT_ATOMS: atom_id res chain seq x y z
N MET A 1 17.02 -0.59 -4.13
CA MET A 1 16.01 -0.50 -3.05
C MET A 1 15.44 0.90 -3.04
N LYS A 2 14.16 1.01 -3.39
CA LYS A 2 13.42 2.27 -3.36
C LYS A 2 12.39 2.20 -2.24
N THR A 3 12.14 3.34 -1.60
CA THR A 3 11.03 3.49 -0.67
C THR A 3 10.04 4.45 -1.29
N GLN A 4 8.80 4.01 -1.42
CA GLN A 4 7.70 4.75 -2.03
C GLN A 4 6.58 4.91 -1.01
N GLN A 5 5.94 6.07 -1.00
CA GLN A 5 4.87 6.39 -0.06
C GLN A 5 3.62 6.82 -0.80
N PHE A 6 2.47 6.43 -0.24
CA PHE A 6 1.17 6.71 -0.81
C PHE A 6 0.21 7.12 0.29
N LYS A 7 -0.50 8.22 0.09
CA LYS A 7 -1.74 8.48 0.81
C LYS A 7 -2.77 7.44 0.40
N THR A 8 -3.52 6.87 1.34
CA THR A 8 -4.51 5.82 1.03
C THR A 8 -5.86 6.05 1.71
N ASN A 9 -6.86 5.28 1.29
CA ASN A 9 -8.16 5.20 1.97
C ASN A 9 -8.31 3.96 2.88
N VAL A 10 -7.21 3.30 3.26
CA VAL A 10 -7.19 2.12 4.14
C VAL A 10 -7.35 2.57 5.61
N LYS A 11 -8.51 2.31 6.23
CA LYS A 11 -8.90 2.99 7.49
C LYS A 11 -8.72 2.21 8.77
N CYS A 12 -8.61 0.88 8.73
CA CYS A 12 -8.53 0.04 9.92
C CYS A 12 -7.76 -1.26 9.66
N GLY A 13 -7.47 -2.03 10.72
CA GLY A 13 -6.75 -3.30 10.61
C GLY A 13 -7.43 -4.32 9.70
N ALA A 14 -8.77 -4.38 9.70
CA ALA A 14 -9.51 -5.25 8.78
C ALA A 14 -9.35 -4.82 7.31
N CYS A 15 -9.24 -3.51 7.03
CA CYS A 15 -8.91 -3.02 5.69
C CYS A 15 -7.48 -3.39 5.27
N VAL A 16 -6.53 -3.37 6.20
CA VAL A 16 -5.15 -3.85 5.94
C VAL A 16 -5.16 -5.34 5.59
N GLN A 17 -5.93 -6.15 6.33
CA GLN A 17 -6.11 -7.56 6.00
C GLN A 17 -6.75 -7.78 4.62
N ALA A 18 -7.66 -6.89 4.20
CA ALA A 18 -8.29 -6.96 2.88
C ALA A 18 -7.32 -6.68 1.72
N ILE A 19 -6.34 -5.79 1.89
CA ILE A 19 -5.32 -5.50 0.85
C ILE A 19 -4.15 -6.50 0.86
N THR A 20 -3.94 -7.20 1.97
CA THR A 20 -2.79 -8.11 2.17
C THR A 20 -2.62 -9.14 1.04
N PRO A 21 -3.68 -9.80 0.52
CA PRO A 21 -3.53 -10.78 -0.55
C PRO A 21 -3.00 -10.21 -1.87
N GLU A 22 -3.38 -8.98 -2.23
CA GLU A 22 -2.84 -8.34 -3.45
C GLU A 22 -1.43 -7.80 -3.20
N MET A 23 -1.18 -7.21 -2.03
CA MET A 23 0.15 -6.71 -1.64
C MET A 23 1.18 -7.85 -1.54
N ALA A 24 0.78 -9.04 -1.09
CA ALA A 24 1.66 -10.22 -1.01
C ALA A 24 2.05 -10.80 -2.37
N LYS A 25 1.37 -10.41 -3.45
CA LYS A 25 1.77 -10.76 -4.83
C LYS A 25 2.86 -9.85 -5.36
N LEU A 26 3.09 -8.71 -4.71
CA LEU A 26 4.20 -7.83 -5.03
C LEU A 26 5.48 -8.42 -4.44
N GLU A 27 6.56 -8.36 -5.20
CA GLU A 27 7.90 -8.72 -4.71
C GLU A 27 8.49 -7.56 -3.88
N ALA A 28 7.72 -7.06 -2.91
CA ALA A 28 8.15 -6.01 -1.99
C ALA A 28 9.00 -6.60 -0.88
N ASP A 29 10.07 -5.90 -0.48
CA ASP A 29 10.84 -6.27 0.71
C ASP A 29 10.00 -6.08 1.99
N SER A 30 9.26 -4.97 2.04
CA SER A 30 8.31 -4.70 3.13
C SER A 30 7.27 -3.67 2.73
N TRP A 31 6.12 -3.70 3.41
CA TRP A 31 5.12 -2.64 3.31
C TRP A 31 4.34 -2.52 4.62
N ALA A 32 3.85 -1.32 4.92
CA ALA A 32 2.99 -1.07 6.08
C ALA A 32 2.09 0.15 5.83
N VAL A 33 0.89 0.11 6.40
CA VAL A 33 -0.03 1.25 6.44
C VAL A 33 0.01 1.86 7.84
N ASP A 34 0.36 3.13 7.95
CA ASP A 34 0.24 3.89 9.19
C ASP A 34 -1.23 4.29 9.41
N LEU A 35 -1.91 3.53 10.27
CA LEU A 35 -3.31 3.81 10.63
C LEU A 35 -3.47 4.95 11.65
N GLN A 36 -2.37 5.46 12.22
CA GLN A 36 -2.39 6.61 13.13
C GLN A 36 -2.29 7.92 12.35
N ASP A 37 -1.58 7.92 11.22
CA ASP A 37 -1.48 9.07 10.33
C ASP A 37 -2.83 9.42 9.65
N LYS A 38 -3.14 10.72 9.55
CA LYS A 38 -4.43 11.20 9.01
C LYS A 38 -4.65 10.85 7.55
N ASP A 39 -3.58 10.78 6.77
CA ASP A 39 -3.56 10.42 5.36
C ASP A 39 -3.38 8.91 5.13
N ARG A 40 -3.29 8.12 6.21
CA ARG A 40 -3.21 6.65 6.17
C ARG A 40 -2.10 6.18 5.23
N VAL A 41 -0.89 6.66 5.49
CA VAL A 41 0.26 6.49 4.59
C VAL A 41 0.63 5.00 4.48
N LEU A 42 0.57 4.48 3.26
CA LEU A 42 1.21 3.23 2.87
C LEU A 42 2.67 3.52 2.53
N THR A 43 3.60 2.85 3.20
CA THR A 43 5.03 2.85 2.84
C THR A 43 5.39 1.50 2.28
N VAL A 44 6.05 1.47 1.11
CA VAL A 44 6.51 0.25 0.44
C VAL A 44 8.01 0.37 0.17
N THR A 45 8.77 -0.62 0.58
CA THR A 45 10.20 -0.75 0.25
C THR A 45 10.38 -1.94 -0.68
N GLY A 46 11.03 -1.71 -1.82
CA GLY A 46 11.22 -2.71 -2.86
C GLY A 46 11.81 -2.11 -4.13
N ASP A 47 12.21 -2.97 -5.06
CA ASP A 47 12.52 -2.57 -6.44
C ASP A 47 11.28 -2.83 -7.31
N LEU A 48 10.22 -2.08 -7.03
CA LEU A 48 8.91 -2.22 -7.66
C LEU A 48 8.49 -0.92 -8.35
N ASP A 49 7.75 -1.05 -9.44
CA ASP A 49 7.11 0.09 -10.08
C ASP A 49 5.93 0.61 -9.26
N GLN A 50 5.81 1.93 -9.25
CA GLN A 50 4.74 2.64 -8.55
C GLN A 50 3.34 2.16 -9.00
N ASP A 51 3.15 1.99 -10.31
CA ASP A 51 1.90 1.51 -10.89
C ASP A 51 1.48 0.14 -10.36
N SER A 52 2.43 -0.79 -10.14
CA SER A 52 2.11 -2.11 -9.59
C SER A 52 1.54 -2.04 -8.18
N ILE A 53 2.02 -1.10 -7.36
CA ILE A 53 1.51 -0.86 -6.01
C ILE A 53 0.09 -0.28 -6.07
N LEU A 54 -0.14 0.70 -6.95
CA LEU A 54 -1.44 1.32 -7.15
C LEU A 54 -2.48 0.33 -7.70
N GLU A 55 -2.07 -0.55 -8.61
CA GLU A 55 -2.91 -1.62 -9.13
C GLU A 55 -3.30 -2.64 -8.04
N ALA A 56 -2.37 -3.02 -7.16
CA ALA A 56 -2.67 -3.92 -6.04
C ALA A 56 -3.72 -3.32 -5.08
N LEU A 57 -3.60 -2.03 -4.75
CA LEU A 57 -4.61 -1.32 -3.99
C LEU A 57 -5.96 -1.32 -4.70
N LYS A 58 -5.97 -0.98 -6.00
CA LYS A 58 -7.20 -0.94 -6.81
C LYS A 58 -7.88 -2.29 -6.92
N LYS A 59 -7.13 -3.38 -7.14
CA LYS A 59 -7.65 -4.77 -7.19
C LYS A 59 -8.27 -5.20 -5.85
N SER A 60 -7.78 -4.64 -4.74
CA SER A 60 -8.34 -4.84 -3.41
C SER A 60 -9.55 -3.95 -3.10
N GLY A 61 -9.92 -3.02 -4.00
CA GLY A 61 -11.01 -2.06 -3.80
C GLY A 61 -10.60 -0.77 -3.07
N TYR A 62 -9.30 -0.48 -2.98
CA TYR A 62 -8.75 0.70 -2.31
C TYR A 62 -8.07 1.65 -3.30
N GLN A 63 -7.79 2.87 -2.84
CA GLN A 63 -7.14 3.93 -3.63
C GLN A 63 -5.87 4.37 -2.93
N GLY A 64 -4.85 4.67 -3.72
CA GLY A 64 -3.58 5.24 -3.28
C GLY A 64 -3.17 6.39 -4.20
N GLU A 65 -2.54 7.41 -3.63
CA GLU A 65 -1.98 8.55 -4.36
C GLU A 65 -0.53 8.77 -3.89
N PRO A 66 0.45 8.87 -4.80
CA PRO A 66 1.85 9.12 -4.44
C PRO A 66 2.01 10.46 -3.69
N ILE A 67 2.95 10.51 -2.75
CA ILE A 67 3.30 11.72 -1.98
C ILE A 67 4.79 12.04 -2.02
#